data_AF-A0A953R9K9-F1
#
_entry.id   AF-A0A953R9K9-F1
#
_cell.length_a   1.000
_cell.length_b   1.000
_cell.length_c   1.000
_cell.angle_alpha   90.00
_cell.angle_beta   90.00
_cell.angle_gamma   90.00
#
_symmetry.space_group_name_H-M   'P 1'
#
loop_
_entity.id
_entity.type
_entity.pdbx_description
1 polymer ?
#
loop_
_entity_poly.entity_id
_entity_poly.type
_entity_poly.pdbx_seq_one_letter_code
_entity_poly.pdbx_strand_id
1 'polypeptide(L)'
;MLPLGLLMMGAIGAVSSQTATDRLAFEVASVRSSQSASGRFTMNGGPGTGDPGRISYTNIPLRRVLLAAYEFGNYQILGPDWLNSLRFDITAKIPAGITKEQFQSMLRNLLATRFQMTTHLESKMLPIYALVAAKNGPKLKPAVDDDAGRPPGEQLPVVTQAEGKDGFPTVSLRAAGLVIETKDGRARVTAKGVTIAKFADFLSGRLDRPVIDMTGLAATYSFALYFTPEGLNPDNGSEPGIFTAVQEQLGLRLDARRGPVELLVIDHAEKVPTEN
;
A
#
# COMPACT_ATOMS: atom_id res chain seq x y z
N MET A 1 43.82 -67.17 8.07
CA MET A 1 42.46 -66.59 8.17
C MET A 1 42.58 -65.09 8.03
N LEU A 2 41.77 -64.47 7.15
CA LEU A 2 41.37 -63.05 7.26
C LEU A 2 40.24 -62.94 8.32
N PRO A 3 39.75 -61.73 8.72
CA PRO A 3 40.09 -60.38 8.27
C PRO A 3 40.81 -59.59 9.41
N LEU A 4 40.81 -58.27 9.59
CA LEU A 4 40.14 -57.12 8.95
C LEU A 4 41.01 -55.85 9.11
N GLY A 5 40.90 -54.87 8.21
CA GLY A 5 41.46 -53.53 8.40
C GLY A 5 40.39 -52.52 8.84
N LEU A 6 40.73 -51.57 9.72
CA LEU A 6 39.84 -50.48 10.13
C LEU A 6 40.46 -49.12 9.82
N LEU A 7 39.88 -48.43 8.84
CA LEU A 7 40.29 -47.11 8.39
C LEU A 7 39.34 -46.09 9.03
N MET A 8 39.81 -45.39 10.07
CA MET A 8 39.02 -44.34 10.73
C MET A 8 38.94 -43.11 9.83
N MET A 9 37.81 -43.00 9.13
CA MET A 9 37.49 -41.90 8.22
C MET A 9 36.78 -40.78 9.00
N GLY A 10 37.31 -39.56 8.93
CA GLY A 10 36.83 -38.44 9.74
C GLY A 10 35.45 -37.93 9.33
N ALA A 11 34.62 -37.62 10.32
CA ALA A 11 33.36 -36.90 10.13
C ALA A 11 33.54 -35.43 10.53
N ILE A 12 33.81 -34.57 9.54
CA ILE A 12 33.70 -33.11 9.71
C ILE A 12 32.22 -32.79 9.84
N GLY A 13 31.81 -32.22 10.97
CA GLY A 13 30.43 -31.78 11.19
C GLY A 13 30.08 -30.64 10.24
N ALA A 14 29.30 -30.93 9.21
CA ALA A 14 28.70 -29.90 8.37
C ALA A 14 27.62 -29.16 9.18
N VAL A 15 27.99 -28.01 9.74
CA VAL A 15 27.01 -27.03 10.22
C VAL A 15 26.28 -26.50 8.99
N SER A 16 25.09 -27.04 8.72
CA SER A 16 24.18 -26.50 7.71
C SER A 16 23.76 -25.09 8.12
N SER A 17 24.48 -24.10 7.61
CA SER A 17 24.08 -22.71 7.64
C SER A 17 22.79 -22.53 6.84
N GLN A 18 21.63 -22.63 7.51
CA GLN A 18 20.36 -22.25 6.93
C GLN A 18 20.44 -20.80 6.46
N THR A 19 20.44 -20.63 5.14
CA THR A 19 20.41 -19.32 4.48
C THR A 19 19.18 -18.54 4.93
N ALA A 20 19.41 -17.36 5.52
CA ALA A 20 18.36 -16.50 6.06
C ALA A 20 17.32 -16.00 5.02
N THR A 21 17.54 -16.29 3.73
CA THR A 21 16.61 -16.07 2.62
C THR A 21 15.29 -16.85 2.79
N ASP A 22 15.30 -17.97 3.52
CA ASP A 22 14.13 -18.85 3.74
C ASP A 22 13.10 -18.27 4.74
N ARG A 23 13.35 -17.07 5.27
CA ARG A 23 12.66 -16.53 6.47
C ARG A 23 11.58 -15.47 6.20
N LEU A 24 11.33 -15.11 4.94
CA LEU A 24 10.27 -14.17 4.54
C LEU A 24 9.00 -14.91 4.07
N ALA A 25 8.48 -15.76 4.95
CA ALA A 25 7.23 -16.48 4.78
C ALA A 25 6.37 -16.36 6.06
N PHE A 26 5.06 -16.50 5.91
CA PHE A 26 4.14 -16.61 7.05
C PHE A 26 4.40 -17.91 7.81
N GLU A 27 4.32 -17.88 9.15
CA GLU A 27 4.52 -19.09 9.98
C GLU A 27 3.47 -20.17 9.67
N VAL A 28 2.25 -19.72 9.38
CA VAL A 28 1.13 -20.51 8.87
C VAL A 28 0.36 -19.61 7.93
N ALA A 29 -0.01 -20.10 6.74
CA ALA A 29 -0.94 -19.43 5.84
C ALA A 29 -1.98 -20.43 5.34
N SER A 30 -3.22 -19.95 5.20
CA SER A 30 -4.34 -20.67 4.60
C SER A 30 -5.02 -19.77 3.59
N VAL A 31 -5.12 -20.26 2.35
CA VAL A 31 -5.74 -19.59 1.20
C VAL A 31 -6.79 -20.53 0.64
N ARG A 32 -8.05 -20.10 0.56
CA ARG A 32 -9.16 -20.90 0.03
C ARG A 32 -10.08 -20.04 -0.83
N SER A 33 -10.76 -20.65 -1.80
CA SER A 33 -11.85 -19.98 -2.52
C SER A 33 -12.99 -19.64 -1.55
N SER A 34 -13.48 -18.41 -1.60
CA SER A 34 -14.56 -17.97 -0.73
C SER A 34 -15.91 -18.48 -1.22
N GLN A 35 -16.74 -18.92 -0.28
CA GLN A 35 -18.14 -19.32 -0.53
C GLN A 35 -19.14 -18.20 -0.21
N SER A 36 -18.67 -16.99 0.13
CA SER A 36 -19.56 -15.89 0.52
C SER A 36 -20.34 -15.35 -0.68
N ALA A 37 -21.67 -15.41 -0.60
CA ALA A 37 -22.56 -14.73 -1.55
C ALA A 37 -22.63 -13.20 -1.33
N SER A 38 -21.95 -12.66 -0.31
CA SER A 38 -21.96 -11.22 -0.06
C SER A 38 -21.05 -10.48 -1.06
N GLY A 39 -21.43 -9.26 -1.46
CA GLY A 39 -20.56 -8.39 -2.26
C GLY A 39 -19.46 -7.69 -1.45
N ARG A 40 -19.47 -7.84 -0.12
CA ARG A 40 -18.54 -7.16 0.80
C ARG A 40 -17.32 -8.04 1.05
N PHE A 41 -16.14 -7.44 1.04
CA PHE A 41 -14.88 -8.06 1.43
C PHE A 41 -14.32 -7.37 2.67
N THR A 42 -13.43 -8.03 3.41
CA THR A 42 -12.67 -7.39 4.50
C THR A 42 -11.17 -7.66 4.36
N MET A 43 -10.35 -6.73 4.85
CA MET A 43 -8.90 -6.90 4.98
C MET A 43 -8.49 -6.45 6.38
N ASN A 44 -8.40 -7.39 7.32
CA ASN A 44 -8.06 -7.10 8.72
C ASN A 44 -6.68 -7.63 9.09
N GLY A 45 -6.04 -6.95 10.04
CA GLY A 45 -4.74 -7.35 10.59
C GLY A 45 -3.54 -6.92 9.73
N GLY A 46 -2.34 -7.28 10.19
CA GLY A 46 -1.05 -6.97 9.57
C GLY A 46 -0.34 -5.75 10.17
N PRO A 47 0.92 -5.49 9.81
CA PRO A 47 1.75 -4.45 10.45
C PRO A 47 1.09 -3.07 10.41
N GLY A 48 1.13 -2.38 11.55
CA GLY A 48 0.50 -1.05 11.73
C GLY A 48 -1.00 -1.08 12.06
N THR A 49 -1.62 -2.26 12.17
CA THR A 49 -3.01 -2.41 12.63
C THR A 49 -3.11 -2.80 14.12
N GLY A 50 -4.33 -2.96 14.63
CA GLY A 50 -4.57 -3.47 16.00
C GLY A 50 -4.26 -4.96 16.20
N ASP A 51 -4.05 -5.73 15.13
CA ASP A 51 -3.57 -7.12 15.18
C ASP A 51 -2.39 -7.29 14.20
N PRO A 52 -1.16 -6.89 14.58
CA PRO A 52 -0.01 -6.93 13.70
C PRO A 52 0.55 -8.34 13.49
N GLY A 53 0.20 -9.31 14.34
CA GLY A 53 0.71 -10.68 14.29
C GLY A 53 -0.07 -11.62 13.36
N ARG A 54 -1.14 -11.14 12.73
CA ARG A 54 -2.03 -11.96 11.90
C ARG A 54 -2.68 -11.13 10.80
N ILE A 55 -3.04 -11.78 9.69
CA ILE A 55 -4.04 -11.27 8.74
C ILE A 55 -5.27 -12.17 8.68
N SER A 56 -6.41 -11.55 8.44
CA SER A 56 -7.69 -12.20 8.15
C SER A 56 -8.42 -11.39 7.07
N TYR A 57 -8.27 -11.83 5.82
CA TYR A 57 -8.93 -11.24 4.66
C TYR A 57 -10.07 -12.18 4.26
N THR A 58 -11.29 -11.67 4.21
CA THR A 58 -12.47 -12.47 3.87
C THR A 58 -13.10 -12.01 2.58
N ASN A 59 -13.52 -12.97 1.76
CA ASN A 59 -14.18 -12.75 0.47
C ASN A 59 -13.40 -11.76 -0.42
N ILE A 60 -12.06 -11.84 -0.43
CA ILE A 60 -11.19 -10.82 -1.01
C ILE A 60 -10.93 -11.05 -2.52
N PRO A 61 -11.05 -10.02 -3.40
CA PRO A 61 -10.56 -10.10 -4.77
C PRO A 61 -9.03 -10.26 -4.77
N LEU A 62 -8.48 -11.12 -5.63
CA LEU A 62 -7.02 -11.29 -5.67
C LEU A 62 -6.29 -9.99 -6.04
N ARG A 63 -6.92 -9.13 -6.88
CA ARG A 63 -6.43 -7.77 -7.17
C ARG A 63 -6.24 -6.91 -5.92
N ARG A 64 -7.07 -7.04 -4.88
CA ARG A 64 -6.91 -6.27 -3.63
C ARG A 64 -5.67 -6.72 -2.85
N VAL A 65 -5.35 -8.01 -2.88
CA VAL A 65 -4.15 -8.55 -2.24
C VAL A 65 -2.90 -8.13 -3.02
N LEU A 66 -2.97 -8.11 -4.35
CA LEU A 66 -1.89 -7.59 -5.21
C LEU A 66 -1.57 -6.11 -4.93
N LEU A 67 -2.59 -5.25 -4.84
CA LEU A 67 -2.40 -3.84 -4.49
C LEU A 67 -1.72 -3.67 -3.12
N ALA A 68 -2.09 -4.49 -2.13
CA ALA A 68 -1.45 -4.48 -0.81
C ALA A 68 0.00 -5.04 -0.84
N ALA A 69 0.29 -6.00 -1.73
CA ALA A 69 1.57 -6.68 -1.84
C ALA A 69 2.65 -5.89 -2.63
N TYR A 70 2.24 -4.99 -3.53
CA TYR A 70 3.17 -4.26 -4.40
C TYR A 70 3.17 -2.73 -4.22
N GLU A 71 2.31 -2.18 -3.36
CA GLU A 71 2.11 -0.72 -3.12
C GLU A 71 1.68 0.12 -4.33
N PHE A 72 1.54 -0.49 -5.51
CA PHE A 72 1.13 0.21 -6.73
C PHE A 72 -0.26 0.87 -6.61
N GLY A 73 -0.40 2.01 -7.30
CA GLY A 73 -1.70 2.63 -7.53
C GLY A 73 -2.64 1.72 -8.33
N ASN A 74 -3.95 1.92 -8.18
CA ASN A 74 -5.02 1.05 -8.71
C ASN A 74 -4.90 0.67 -10.22
N TYR A 75 -4.18 1.46 -11.01
CA TYR A 75 -4.10 1.39 -12.47
C TYR A 75 -2.95 0.54 -13.01
N GLN A 76 -1.99 0.15 -12.16
CA GLN A 76 -0.71 -0.41 -12.66
C GLN A 76 -0.70 -1.93 -12.80
N ILE A 77 -1.74 -2.65 -12.36
CA ILE A 77 -1.79 -4.11 -12.46
C ILE A 77 -2.57 -4.52 -13.72
N LEU A 78 -1.86 -5.12 -14.68
CA LEU A 78 -2.42 -5.84 -15.83
C LEU A 78 -2.45 -7.34 -15.54
N GLY A 79 -3.53 -8.03 -15.93
CA GLY A 79 -3.67 -9.47 -15.73
C GLY A 79 -5.09 -9.94 -16.05
N PRO A 80 -5.38 -11.24 -15.90
CA PRO A 80 -6.68 -11.81 -16.22
C PRO A 80 -7.84 -11.16 -15.44
N ASP A 81 -8.98 -10.95 -16.09
CA ASP A 81 -10.16 -10.31 -15.49
C ASP A 81 -10.64 -10.97 -14.20
N TRP A 82 -10.42 -12.28 -14.06
CA TRP A 82 -10.82 -13.05 -12.89
C TRP A 82 -10.18 -12.57 -11.58
N LEU A 83 -9.04 -11.87 -11.64
CA LEU A 83 -8.40 -11.22 -10.49
C LEU A 83 -9.34 -10.21 -9.78
N ASN A 84 -10.33 -9.68 -10.52
CA ASN A 84 -11.35 -8.76 -10.02
C ASN A 84 -12.59 -9.46 -9.46
N SER A 85 -12.92 -10.66 -9.94
CA SER A 85 -14.21 -11.32 -9.70
C SER A 85 -14.15 -12.56 -8.81
N LEU A 86 -13.09 -13.39 -8.90
CA LEU A 86 -12.90 -14.48 -7.95
C LEU A 86 -12.56 -13.93 -6.56
N ARG A 87 -12.97 -14.68 -5.54
CA ARG A 87 -12.97 -14.25 -4.14
C ARG A 87 -12.29 -15.32 -3.30
N PHE A 88 -11.44 -14.92 -2.37
CA PHE A 88 -10.67 -15.82 -1.53
C PHE A 88 -10.82 -15.48 -0.05
N ASP A 89 -10.67 -16.47 0.80
CA ASP A 89 -10.48 -16.29 2.24
C ASP A 89 -9.01 -16.59 2.55
N ILE A 90 -8.30 -15.59 3.07
CA ILE A 90 -6.86 -15.66 3.37
C ILE A 90 -6.66 -15.39 4.86
N THR A 91 -6.06 -16.33 5.56
CA THR A 91 -5.66 -16.15 6.97
C THR A 91 -4.21 -16.58 7.12
N ALA A 92 -3.39 -15.76 7.77
CA ALA A 92 -1.98 -16.08 7.97
C ALA A 92 -1.41 -15.47 9.24
N LYS A 93 -0.45 -16.16 9.86
CA LYS A 93 0.28 -15.73 11.06
C LYS A 93 1.63 -15.13 10.66
N ILE A 94 1.90 -13.94 11.19
CA ILE A 94 3.08 -13.13 10.86
C ILE A 94 4.10 -13.28 12.00
N PRO A 95 5.39 -13.54 11.71
CA PRO A 95 6.44 -13.52 12.72
C PRO A 95 6.54 -12.16 13.43
N ALA A 96 7.02 -12.16 14.68
CA ALA A 96 7.27 -10.92 15.40
C ALA A 96 8.40 -10.10 14.74
N GLY A 97 8.31 -8.76 14.82
CA GLY A 97 9.35 -7.85 14.32
C GLY A 97 9.38 -7.62 12.80
N ILE A 98 8.38 -8.12 12.06
CA ILE A 98 8.27 -7.94 10.61
C ILE A 98 7.92 -6.49 10.26
N THR A 99 8.78 -5.87 9.44
CA THR A 99 8.54 -4.56 8.81
C THR A 99 7.46 -4.65 7.73
N LYS A 100 6.93 -3.49 7.30
CA LYS A 100 5.85 -3.44 6.30
C LYS A 100 6.31 -3.98 4.94
N GLU A 101 7.56 -3.69 4.58
CA GLU A 101 8.23 -4.05 3.33
C GLU A 101 8.55 -5.56 3.30
N GLN A 102 8.91 -6.13 4.45
CA GLN A 102 9.02 -7.58 4.63
C GLN A 102 7.66 -8.26 4.54
N PHE A 103 6.62 -7.73 5.18
CA PHE A 103 5.25 -8.25 5.08
C PHE A 103 4.70 -8.22 3.64
N GLN A 104 4.99 -7.16 2.88
CA GLN A 104 4.68 -7.11 1.44
C GLN A 104 5.43 -8.19 0.65
N SER A 105 6.69 -8.43 0.98
CA SER A 105 7.45 -9.54 0.39
C SER A 105 6.85 -10.91 0.74
N MET A 106 6.38 -11.10 1.99
CA MET A 106 5.65 -12.31 2.38
C MET A 106 4.32 -12.48 1.61
N LEU A 107 3.58 -11.39 1.34
CA LEU A 107 2.39 -11.42 0.49
C LEU A 107 2.74 -11.80 -0.95
N ARG A 108 3.79 -11.22 -1.54
CA ARG A 108 4.27 -11.57 -2.88
C ARG A 108 4.65 -13.06 -2.96
N ASN A 109 5.40 -13.56 -1.98
CA ASN A 109 5.77 -14.97 -1.87
C ASN A 109 4.55 -15.89 -1.71
N LEU A 110 3.58 -15.52 -0.87
CA LEU A 110 2.33 -16.28 -0.71
C LEU A 110 1.55 -16.39 -2.02
N LEU A 111 1.46 -15.29 -2.78
CA LEU A 111 0.79 -15.25 -4.07
C LEU A 111 1.53 -16.10 -5.11
N ALA A 112 2.86 -15.97 -5.20
CA ALA A 112 3.71 -16.77 -6.06
C ALA A 112 3.56 -18.28 -5.79
N THR A 113 3.66 -18.71 -4.53
CA THR A 113 3.56 -20.13 -4.19
C THR A 113 2.14 -20.68 -4.35
N ARG A 114 1.11 -19.98 -3.84
CA ARG A 114 -0.25 -20.54 -3.78
C ARG A 114 -1.02 -20.44 -5.09
N PHE A 115 -0.76 -19.43 -5.92
CA PHE A 115 -1.41 -19.29 -7.23
C PHE A 115 -0.45 -19.57 -8.39
N GLN A 116 0.73 -20.17 -8.11
CA GLN A 116 1.84 -20.35 -9.07
C GLN A 116 2.18 -19.06 -9.84
N MET A 117 1.98 -17.92 -9.19
CA MET A 117 1.91 -16.62 -9.87
C MET A 117 3.29 -16.14 -10.32
N THR A 118 3.40 -15.77 -11.60
CA THR A 118 4.57 -15.13 -12.19
C THR A 118 4.23 -13.73 -12.68
N THR A 119 5.19 -12.81 -12.56
CA THR A 119 5.00 -11.39 -12.90
C THR A 119 6.27 -10.78 -13.49
N HIS A 120 6.08 -9.74 -14.29
CA HIS A 120 7.15 -8.83 -14.69
C HIS A 120 6.70 -7.36 -14.63
N LEU A 121 7.67 -6.44 -14.72
CA LEU A 121 7.42 -5.01 -14.85
C LEU A 121 7.57 -4.60 -16.31
N GLU A 122 6.59 -3.86 -16.83
CA GLU A 122 6.57 -3.36 -18.20
C GLU A 122 6.36 -1.84 -18.18
N SER A 123 7.18 -1.09 -18.92
CA SER A 123 7.02 0.36 -19.06
C SER A 123 6.21 0.69 -20.31
N LYS A 124 5.05 1.36 -20.15
CA LYS A 124 4.18 1.76 -21.26
C LYS A 124 3.92 3.26 -21.30
N MET A 125 3.90 3.83 -22.50
CA MET A 125 3.60 5.25 -22.74
C MET A 125 2.08 5.50 -22.71
N LEU A 126 1.53 5.71 -21.51
CA LEU A 126 0.10 5.91 -21.28
C LEU A 126 -0.25 7.41 -21.10
N PRO A 127 -1.54 7.78 -21.21
CA PRO A 127 -2.03 9.07 -20.72
C PRO A 127 -1.89 9.15 -19.20
N ILE A 128 -1.27 10.21 -18.70
CA ILE A 128 -1.03 10.49 -17.27
C ILE A 128 -1.39 11.93 -16.95
N TYR A 129 -1.51 12.24 -15.66
CA TYR A 129 -1.25 13.59 -15.17
C TYR A 129 0.18 13.64 -14.61
N ALA A 130 1.03 14.51 -15.13
CA ALA A 130 2.28 14.84 -14.45
C ALA A 130 1.98 15.85 -13.33
N LEU A 131 2.30 15.49 -12.09
CA LEU A 131 2.26 16.42 -10.97
C LEU A 131 3.54 17.27 -11.02
N VAL A 132 3.40 18.56 -11.31
CA VAL A 132 4.49 19.51 -11.50
C VAL A 132 4.34 20.72 -10.59
N ALA A 133 5.37 21.55 -10.44
CA ALA A 133 5.21 22.86 -9.81
C ALA A 133 4.26 23.76 -10.63
N ALA A 134 3.37 24.49 -9.97
CA ALA A 134 2.58 25.53 -10.62
C ALA A 134 3.45 26.76 -10.93
N LYS A 135 2.94 27.69 -11.75
CA LYS A 135 3.68 28.91 -12.17
C LYS A 135 4.18 29.77 -11.00
N ASN A 136 3.48 29.72 -9.86
CA ASN A 136 3.81 30.49 -8.66
C ASN A 136 4.70 29.71 -7.67
N GLY A 137 5.21 28.55 -8.08
CA GLY A 137 5.99 27.63 -7.23
C GLY A 137 5.13 26.82 -6.24
N PRO A 138 5.72 25.76 -5.65
CA PRO A 138 5.07 24.97 -4.61
C PRO A 138 4.90 25.79 -3.32
N LYS A 139 3.72 25.72 -2.72
CA LYS A 139 3.38 26.34 -1.42
C LYS A 139 3.65 25.40 -0.23
N LEU A 140 4.48 24.40 -0.45
CA LEU A 140 4.79 23.34 0.49
C LEU A 140 6.06 23.66 1.27
N LYS A 141 6.04 23.43 2.59
CA LYS A 141 7.23 23.47 3.44
C LYS A 141 7.65 22.04 3.76
N PRO A 142 8.95 21.68 3.67
CA PRO A 142 9.44 20.40 4.15
C PRO A 142 8.95 20.13 5.58
N ALA A 143 8.58 18.90 5.86
CA ALA A 143 8.23 18.49 7.21
C ALA A 143 9.45 18.62 8.13
N VAL A 144 9.22 19.07 9.35
CA VAL A 144 10.19 18.91 10.45
C VAL A 144 9.88 17.57 11.11
N ASP A 145 10.92 16.77 11.40
CA ASP A 145 10.78 15.43 11.98
C ASP A 145 10.44 15.48 13.49
N ASP A 146 9.20 15.89 13.81
CA ASP A 146 8.68 15.97 15.18
C ASP A 146 8.55 14.60 15.89
N ASP A 147 8.73 13.49 15.18
CA ASP A 147 8.67 12.13 15.76
C ASP A 147 10.06 11.56 16.14
N ALA A 148 11.17 12.24 15.83
CA ALA A 148 12.54 11.76 16.10
C ALA A 148 12.92 11.66 17.59
N GLY A 149 12.06 12.14 18.50
CA GLY A 149 12.30 12.18 19.95
C GLY A 149 11.27 11.47 20.83
N ARG A 150 10.24 10.79 20.27
CA ARG A 150 9.19 10.16 21.11
C ARG A 150 9.63 8.76 21.59
N PRO A 151 9.56 8.46 22.91
CA PRO A 151 9.87 7.12 23.41
C PRO A 151 8.86 6.06 22.90
N PRO A 152 9.30 4.83 22.59
CA PRO A 152 8.40 3.75 22.19
C PRO A 152 7.36 3.44 23.30
N GLY A 153 6.08 3.41 22.93
CA GLY A 153 5.00 2.95 23.81
C GLY A 153 4.15 4.03 24.47
N GLU A 154 4.45 5.33 24.29
CA GLU A 154 3.59 6.39 24.79
C GLU A 154 2.21 6.37 24.08
N GLN A 155 1.16 6.13 24.85
CA GLN A 155 -0.21 6.13 24.33
C GLN A 155 -0.63 7.56 24.02
N LEU A 156 -0.65 7.91 22.74
CA LEU A 156 -1.33 9.12 22.27
C LEU A 156 -2.78 9.13 22.80
N PRO A 157 -3.32 10.30 23.20
CA PRO A 157 -4.70 10.39 23.64
C PRO A 157 -5.62 9.76 22.60
N VAL A 158 -6.64 9.05 23.11
CA VAL A 158 -7.74 8.50 22.30
C VAL A 158 -8.23 9.60 21.37
N VAL A 159 -8.57 9.24 20.11
CA VAL A 159 -9.20 10.17 19.17
C VAL A 159 -10.44 10.76 19.82
N THR A 160 -10.29 11.95 20.39
CA THR A 160 -11.42 12.74 20.86
C THR A 160 -12.17 13.15 19.62
N GLN A 161 -13.48 12.89 19.60
CA GLN A 161 -14.38 13.37 18.55
C GLN A 161 -14.62 14.89 18.72
N ALA A 162 -13.54 15.65 18.93
CA ALA A 162 -13.54 17.09 18.92
C ALA A 162 -13.46 17.52 17.45
N GLU A 163 -14.52 18.17 16.98
CA GLU A 163 -14.52 18.84 15.69
C GLU A 163 -13.45 19.94 15.72
N GLY A 164 -12.56 19.92 14.72
CA GLY A 164 -11.62 20.98 14.46
C GLY A 164 -12.35 22.25 14.03
N LYS A 165 -11.65 23.39 14.08
CA LYS A 165 -12.20 24.69 13.67
C LYS A 165 -12.59 24.77 12.18
N ASP A 166 -12.15 23.80 11.39
CA ASP A 166 -12.48 23.59 9.97
C ASP A 166 -13.73 22.71 9.75
N GLY A 167 -14.31 22.21 10.85
CA GLY A 167 -15.51 21.36 10.86
C GLY A 167 -15.23 19.86 10.70
N PHE A 168 -14.01 19.45 10.37
CA PHE A 168 -13.62 18.04 10.28
C PHE A 168 -13.21 17.49 11.67
N PRO A 169 -13.29 16.17 11.93
CA PRO A 169 -12.75 15.58 13.16
C PRO A 169 -11.27 15.93 13.36
N THR A 170 -10.78 16.05 14.59
CA THR A 170 -9.34 16.27 14.82
C THR A 170 -8.58 14.94 14.75
N VAL A 171 -8.04 14.58 13.58
CA VAL A 171 -7.27 13.35 13.39
C VAL A 171 -5.76 13.59 13.55
N SER A 172 -5.18 13.03 14.62
CA SER A 172 -3.74 12.98 14.84
C SER A 172 -3.12 11.70 14.25
N LEU A 173 -2.24 11.85 13.25
CA LEU A 173 -1.56 10.72 12.64
C LEU A 173 -0.40 10.23 13.52
N ARG A 174 -0.53 8.99 14.00
CA ARG A 174 0.47 8.32 14.86
C ARG A 174 1.85 8.19 14.22
N ALA A 175 1.88 8.08 12.89
CA ALA A 175 3.09 7.93 12.08
C ALA A 175 2.91 8.70 10.76
N ALA A 176 3.98 8.80 9.96
CA ALA A 176 3.95 9.44 8.65
C ALA A 176 2.94 8.75 7.69
N GLY A 177 2.09 9.54 7.04
CA GLY A 177 0.98 9.00 6.26
C GLY A 177 0.01 10.07 5.72
N LEU A 178 -1.03 9.56 5.06
CA LEU A 178 -2.14 10.32 4.48
C LEU A 178 -3.44 9.74 5.03
N VAL A 179 -4.34 10.59 5.52
CA VAL A 179 -5.72 10.23 5.83
C VAL A 179 -6.65 11.15 5.06
N ILE A 180 -7.73 10.57 4.53
CA ILE A 180 -8.86 11.32 3.96
C ILE A 180 -10.04 11.27 4.93
N GLU A 181 -10.71 12.39 5.09
CA GLU A 181 -11.94 12.54 5.85
C GLU A 181 -12.97 13.19 4.94
N THR A 182 -14.22 12.73 5.01
CA THR A 182 -15.34 13.27 4.22
C THR A 182 -16.46 13.68 5.16
N LYS A 183 -16.92 14.93 5.05
CA LYS A 183 -18.03 15.46 5.84
C LYS A 183 -18.80 16.47 4.98
N ASP A 184 -20.13 16.39 5.01
CA ASP A 184 -21.05 17.35 4.36
C ASP A 184 -20.75 17.63 2.88
N GLY A 185 -20.37 16.60 2.12
CA GLY A 185 -20.00 16.71 0.69
C GLY A 185 -18.58 17.22 0.42
N ARG A 186 -17.83 17.58 1.46
CA ARG A 186 -16.46 18.10 1.41
C ARG A 186 -15.47 17.01 1.81
N ALA A 187 -14.23 17.08 1.33
CA ALA A 187 -13.13 16.24 1.78
C ALA A 187 -11.93 17.04 2.27
N ARG A 188 -11.29 16.53 3.33
CA ARG A 188 -9.98 16.95 3.82
C ARG A 188 -9.01 15.79 3.67
N VAL A 189 -7.79 16.09 3.26
CA VAL A 189 -6.67 15.16 3.24
C VAL A 189 -5.57 15.71 4.12
N THR A 190 -5.27 15.00 5.19
CA THR A 190 -4.20 15.34 6.12
C THR A 190 -2.97 14.50 5.80
N ALA A 191 -1.89 15.17 5.40
CA ALA A 191 -0.59 14.59 5.12
C ALA A 191 0.37 14.89 6.28
N LYS A 192 1.06 13.87 6.80
CA LYS A 192 2.15 14.01 7.78
C LYS A 192 3.40 13.32 7.24
N GLY A 193 4.48 14.06 7.00
CA GLY A 193 5.79 13.51 6.64
C GLY A 193 5.79 12.59 5.41
N VAL A 194 5.06 12.93 4.33
CA VAL A 194 4.99 12.11 3.11
C VAL A 194 5.73 12.73 1.93
N THR A 195 6.29 11.89 1.05
CA THR A 195 6.86 12.32 -0.23
C THR A 195 5.77 12.75 -1.21
N ILE A 196 6.11 13.57 -2.20
CA ILE A 196 5.17 13.98 -3.25
C ILE A 196 4.77 12.81 -4.16
N ALA A 197 5.68 11.87 -4.42
CA ALA A 197 5.34 10.58 -5.04
C ALA A 197 4.18 9.85 -4.33
N LYS A 198 4.23 9.70 -3.00
CA LYS A 198 3.17 9.05 -2.22
C LYS A 198 1.84 9.81 -2.25
N PHE A 199 1.90 11.13 -2.43
CA PHE A 199 0.72 11.96 -2.67
C PHE A 199 0.20 11.83 -4.11
N ALA A 200 1.07 11.63 -5.11
CA ALA A 200 0.69 11.31 -6.48
C ALA A 200 -0.02 9.94 -6.57
N ASP A 201 0.43 8.91 -5.85
CA ASP A 201 -0.28 7.62 -5.75
C ASP A 201 -1.69 7.80 -5.17
N PHE A 202 -1.81 8.63 -4.14
CA PHE A 202 -3.09 8.99 -3.54
C PHE A 202 -4.03 9.74 -4.51
N LEU A 203 -3.51 10.66 -5.32
CA LEU A 203 -4.28 11.35 -6.36
C LEU A 203 -4.67 10.41 -7.50
N SER A 204 -3.76 9.51 -7.90
CA SER A 204 -4.03 8.47 -8.90
C SER A 204 -5.28 7.68 -8.53
N GLY A 205 -5.40 7.23 -7.28
CA GLY A 205 -6.57 6.50 -6.78
C GLY A 205 -7.90 7.27 -6.76
N ARG A 206 -7.94 8.53 -7.23
CA ARG A 206 -9.13 9.40 -7.31
C ARG A 206 -9.42 9.92 -8.72
N LEU A 207 -8.47 9.82 -9.65
CA LEU A 207 -8.55 10.38 -10.99
C LEU A 207 -8.66 9.28 -12.05
N ASP A 208 -9.02 9.65 -13.27
CA ASP A 208 -9.17 8.70 -14.39
C ASP A 208 -7.83 8.13 -14.92
N ARG A 209 -6.70 8.66 -14.45
CA ARG A 209 -5.34 8.35 -14.96
C ARG A 209 -4.31 8.29 -13.83
N PRO A 210 -3.19 7.55 -14.03
CA PRO A 210 -2.03 7.65 -13.16
C PRO A 210 -1.52 9.09 -13.04
N VAL A 211 -1.15 9.48 -11.83
CA VAL A 211 -0.48 10.73 -11.52
C VAL A 211 0.98 10.41 -11.22
N ILE A 212 1.91 11.04 -11.94
CA ILE A 212 3.35 10.81 -11.80
C ILE A 212 3.99 12.07 -11.22
N ASP A 213 4.74 11.93 -10.13
CA ASP A 213 5.54 13.03 -9.58
C ASP A 213 6.66 13.45 -10.54
N MET A 214 6.54 14.68 -11.04
CA MET A 214 7.54 15.37 -11.86
C MET A 214 7.85 16.74 -11.26
N THR A 215 7.69 16.90 -9.94
CA THR A 215 7.93 18.15 -9.22
C THR A 215 9.40 18.39 -8.88
N GLY A 216 10.18 17.32 -8.75
CA GLY A 216 11.56 17.35 -8.22
C GLY A 216 11.66 17.55 -6.70
N LEU A 217 10.53 17.49 -5.98
CA LEU A 217 10.46 17.74 -4.53
C LEU A 217 10.76 16.47 -3.72
N ALA A 218 12.06 16.25 -3.47
CA ALA A 218 12.57 15.03 -2.82
C ALA A 218 12.38 14.93 -1.29
N ALA A 219 11.92 15.99 -0.62
CA ALA A 219 11.69 15.97 0.83
C ALA A 219 10.37 15.27 1.21
N THR A 220 10.17 15.07 2.51
CA THR A 220 8.85 14.78 3.07
C THR A 220 8.10 16.09 3.39
N TYR A 221 6.78 16.05 3.35
CA TYR A 221 5.91 17.21 3.50
C TYR A 221 4.73 16.90 4.42
N SER A 222 4.31 17.90 5.19
CA SER A 222 3.12 17.86 6.03
C SER A 222 2.20 19.02 5.61
N PHE A 223 0.96 18.70 5.24
CA PHE A 223 -0.02 19.67 4.72
C PHE A 223 -1.45 19.15 4.87
N ALA A 224 -2.42 20.06 4.74
CA ALA A 224 -3.83 19.71 4.56
C ALA A 224 -4.29 20.18 3.18
N LEU A 225 -5.08 19.36 2.49
CA LEU A 225 -5.74 19.68 1.23
C LEU A 225 -7.25 19.53 1.37
N TYR A 226 -8.00 20.56 1.00
CA TYR A 226 -9.47 20.60 1.07
C TYR A 226 -10.05 20.63 -0.35
N PHE A 227 -10.96 19.73 -0.68
CA PHE A 227 -11.58 19.67 -2.01
C PHE A 227 -12.99 19.06 -1.97
N THR A 228 -13.79 19.35 -2.99
CA THR A 228 -15.06 18.66 -3.24
C THR A 228 -14.81 17.36 -4.01
N PRO A 229 -15.15 16.16 -3.50
CA PRO A 229 -14.97 14.90 -4.20
C PRO A 229 -15.82 14.78 -5.46
N GLU A 230 -15.26 14.15 -6.49
CA GLU A 230 -15.96 13.87 -7.74
C GLU A 230 -17.10 12.85 -7.50
N GLY A 231 -18.30 13.15 -8.01
CA GLY A 231 -19.50 12.34 -7.82
C GLY A 231 -20.36 12.67 -6.59
N LEU A 232 -20.03 13.70 -5.80
CA LEU A 232 -20.89 14.25 -4.75
C LEU A 232 -21.50 15.60 -5.18
N ASN A 233 -22.70 15.92 -4.65
CA ASN A 233 -23.54 16.99 -5.19
C ASN A 233 -22.89 18.38 -5.04
N PRO A 234 -22.69 19.16 -6.14
CA PRO A 234 -21.96 20.43 -6.09
C PRO A 234 -22.69 21.53 -5.32
N ASP A 235 -24.01 21.44 -5.12
CA ASP A 235 -24.83 22.51 -4.52
C ASP A 235 -24.48 22.85 -3.06
N ASN A 236 -23.70 22.00 -2.37
CA ASN A 236 -23.28 22.21 -0.98
C ASN A 236 -21.75 22.43 -0.81
N GLY A 237 -20.96 22.31 -1.87
CA GLY A 237 -19.49 22.37 -1.81
C GLY A 237 -18.94 23.76 -2.08
N SER A 238 -18.46 24.47 -1.06
CA SER A 238 -17.71 25.73 -1.26
C SER A 238 -16.25 25.49 -1.68
N GLU A 239 -15.78 24.24 -1.62
CA GLU A 239 -14.41 23.87 -1.94
C GLU A 239 -14.17 23.68 -3.44
N PRO A 240 -12.98 24.06 -3.93
CA PRO A 240 -12.56 23.74 -5.29
C PRO A 240 -12.54 22.22 -5.54
N GLY A 241 -12.78 21.82 -6.79
CA GLY A 241 -12.48 20.47 -7.27
C GLY A 241 -10.98 20.15 -7.16
N ILE A 242 -10.63 18.87 -7.12
CA ILE A 242 -9.28 18.41 -6.71
C ILE A 242 -8.12 19.02 -7.53
N PHE A 243 -8.31 19.26 -8.84
CA PHE A 243 -7.33 19.94 -9.70
C PHE A 243 -7.03 21.37 -9.21
N THR A 244 -8.09 22.15 -8.99
CA THR A 244 -8.00 23.54 -8.52
C THR A 244 -7.46 23.58 -7.09
N ALA A 245 -7.88 22.65 -6.21
CA ALA A 245 -7.38 22.55 -4.85
C ALA A 245 -5.85 22.34 -4.79
N VAL A 246 -5.33 21.38 -5.59
CA VAL A 246 -3.88 21.11 -5.68
C VAL A 246 -3.10 22.34 -6.17
N GLN A 247 -3.67 23.11 -7.09
CA GLN A 247 -3.07 24.34 -7.62
C GLN A 247 -3.11 25.52 -6.66
N GLU A 248 -4.27 25.80 -6.07
CA GLU A 248 -4.45 26.98 -5.21
C GLU A 248 -3.83 26.79 -3.83
N GLN A 249 -3.94 25.61 -3.24
CA GLN A 249 -3.51 25.35 -1.86
C GLN A 249 -2.05 24.88 -1.80
N LEU A 250 -1.63 23.96 -2.68
CA LEU A 250 -0.29 23.36 -2.64
C LEU A 250 0.70 23.98 -3.63
N GLY A 251 0.25 24.78 -4.60
CA GLY A 251 1.11 25.34 -5.65
C GLY A 251 1.68 24.27 -6.59
N LEU A 252 1.00 23.14 -6.73
CA LEU A 252 1.32 22.08 -7.68
C LEU A 252 0.25 22.02 -8.78
N ARG A 253 0.52 21.41 -9.93
CA ARG A 253 -0.47 21.30 -11.02
C ARG A 253 -0.44 19.91 -11.62
N LEU A 254 -1.60 19.46 -12.09
CA LEU A 254 -1.79 18.21 -12.81
C LEU A 254 -1.80 18.46 -14.31
N ASP A 255 -0.76 18.00 -15.00
CA ASP A 255 -0.54 18.23 -16.43
C ASP A 255 -0.89 16.99 -17.24
N ALA A 256 -2.01 17.04 -17.95
CA ALA A 256 -2.41 15.97 -18.86
C ALA A 256 -1.37 15.82 -19.99
N ARG A 257 -0.67 14.67 -20.01
CA ARG A 257 0.33 14.35 -21.05
C ARG A 257 0.43 12.84 -21.27
N ARG A 258 1.26 12.42 -22.23
CA ARG A 258 1.75 11.03 -22.26
C ARG A 258 3.08 10.94 -21.52
N GLY A 259 3.29 9.83 -20.82
CA GLY A 259 4.51 9.53 -20.09
C GLY A 259 4.66 8.03 -19.84
N PRO A 260 5.87 7.58 -19.46
CA PRO A 260 6.09 6.20 -19.09
C PRO A 260 5.39 5.90 -17.76
N VAL A 261 4.63 4.81 -17.73
CA VAL A 261 4.03 4.23 -16.53
C VAL A 261 4.58 2.82 -16.40
N GLU A 262 5.14 2.52 -15.23
CA GLU A 262 5.51 1.16 -14.87
C GLU A 262 4.27 0.38 -14.47
N LEU A 263 4.10 -0.79 -15.09
CA LEU A 263 2.97 -1.68 -14.91
C LEU A 263 3.46 -3.04 -14.42
N LEU A 264 2.82 -3.57 -13.39
CA LEU A 264 2.94 -4.97 -13.01
C LEU A 264 2.05 -5.81 -13.93
N VAL A 265 2.68 -6.65 -14.75
CA VAL A 265 1.98 -7.64 -15.57
C VAL A 265 1.94 -8.96 -14.79
N ILE A 266 0.76 -9.53 -14.64
CA ILE A 266 0.56 -10.90 -14.14
C ILE A 266 0.58 -11.84 -15.35
N ASP A 267 1.73 -12.44 -15.64
CA ASP A 267 1.93 -13.34 -16.77
C ASP A 267 1.09 -14.62 -16.66
N HIS A 268 1.07 -15.18 -15.46
CA HIS A 268 0.33 -16.38 -15.13
C HIS A 268 -0.08 -16.34 -13.65
N ALA A 269 -1.27 -16.87 -13.38
CA ALA A 269 -1.75 -17.22 -12.06
C ALA A 269 -2.84 -18.27 -12.22
N GLU A 270 -2.82 -19.30 -11.39
CA GLU A 270 -3.88 -20.29 -11.29
C GLU A 270 -5.12 -19.73 -10.60
N LYS A 271 -6.30 -20.22 -10.99
CA LYS A 271 -7.59 -19.77 -10.37
C LYS A 271 -7.87 -20.46 -9.05
N VAL A 272 -7.35 -21.66 -8.87
CA VAL A 272 -7.50 -22.48 -7.67
C VAL A 272 -6.18 -22.44 -6.91
N PRO A 273 -6.15 -21.95 -5.66
CA PRO A 273 -4.93 -21.93 -4.88
C PRO A 273 -4.51 -23.36 -4.52
N THR A 274 -3.21 -23.62 -4.45
CA THR A 274 -2.69 -24.89 -3.93
C THR A 274 -3.13 -25.07 -2.47
N GLU A 275 -3.53 -26.28 -2.11
CA GLU A 275 -3.96 -26.64 -0.76
C GLU A 275 -2.84 -26.43 0.28
N ASN A 276 -3.19 -26.54 1.56
CA ASN A 276 -2.29 -26.34 2.71
C ASN A 276 -1.52 -27.60 3.08
#